data_AF-A0A7W7ZLK7-F1
#
_entry.id   AF-A0A7W7ZLK7-F1
#
_cell.length_a   1.000
_cell.length_b   1.000
_cell.length_c   1.000
_cell.angle_alpha   90.00
_cell.angle_beta   90.00
_cell.angle_gamma   90.00
#
_symmetry.space_group_name_H-M   'P 1'
#
loop_
_entity.id
_entity.type
_entity.pdbx_description
1 polymer ?
#
loop_
_entity_poly.entity_id
_entity_poly.type
_entity_poly.pdbx_seq_one_letter_code
_entity_poly.pdbx_strand_id
1 'polypeptide(L)'
;MKELGARLRQMRKERGWTYRSMVVDHSFHISHWQGFENGKGISLRSLFRVCEVFQISLEELVRGLDSPAAHEKSASQEETHVSAPQVPKRAKPSKKTAGHKKLS
;
A
#
# COMPACT_ATOMS: atom_id res chain seq x y z
N MET A 1 -5.66 10.29 -9.33
CA MET A 1 -4.28 9.96 -9.78
C MET A 1 -3.31 9.65 -8.64
N LYS A 2 -3.68 9.79 -7.35
CA LYS A 2 -2.77 9.50 -6.23
C LYS A 2 -2.41 8.01 -6.16
N GLU A 3 -3.36 7.14 -6.43
CA GLU A 3 -3.20 5.69 -6.47
C GLU A 3 -2.20 5.26 -7.54
N LEU A 4 -2.28 5.83 -8.75
CA LEU A 4 -1.28 5.60 -9.80
C LEU A 4 0.10 6.05 -9.33
N GLY A 5 0.22 7.25 -8.77
CA GLY A 5 1.48 7.77 -8.25
C GLY A 5 2.09 6.88 -7.15
N ALA A 6 1.26 6.39 -6.23
CA ALA A 6 1.66 5.44 -5.20
C ALA A 6 2.15 4.12 -5.80
N ARG A 7 1.46 3.60 -6.83
CA ARG A 7 1.89 2.40 -7.57
C ARG A 7 3.25 2.61 -8.23
N LEU A 8 3.46 3.73 -8.93
CA LEU A 8 4.76 4.05 -9.56
C LEU A 8 5.89 4.13 -8.52
N ARG A 9 5.62 4.74 -7.37
CA ARG A 9 6.57 4.80 -6.26
C ARG A 9 6.90 3.42 -5.72
N GLN A 10 5.90 2.56 -5.58
CA GLN A 10 6.07 1.19 -5.11
C GLN A 10 6.93 0.37 -6.09
N MET A 11 6.56 0.36 -7.37
CA MET A 11 7.30 -0.35 -8.42
C MET A 11 8.77 0.10 -8.50
N ARG A 12 9.04 1.42 -8.36
CA ARG A 12 10.41 1.93 -8.32
C ARG A 12 11.18 1.36 -7.12
N LYS A 13 10.58 1.39 -5.93
CA LYS A 13 11.23 0.90 -4.71
C LYS A 13 11.49 -0.61 -4.74
N GLU A 14 10.56 -1.39 -5.29
CA GLU A 14 10.72 -2.85 -5.44
C GLU A 14 11.93 -3.21 -6.30
N ARG A 15 12.26 -2.37 -7.28
CA ARG A 15 13.45 -2.52 -8.14
C ARG A 15 14.72 -1.92 -7.53
N GLY A 16 14.65 -1.37 -6.31
CA GLY A 16 15.78 -0.69 -5.66
C GLY A 16 16.18 0.62 -6.34
N TRP A 17 15.33 1.18 -7.20
CA TRP A 17 15.64 2.37 -7.98
C TRP A 17 15.53 3.64 -7.14
N THR A 18 16.53 4.52 -7.27
CA THR A 18 16.55 5.84 -6.64
C THR A 18 15.97 6.89 -7.59
N TYR A 19 15.77 8.13 -7.15
CA TYR A 19 15.45 9.20 -8.10
C TYR A 19 16.59 9.45 -9.10
N ARG A 20 17.84 9.19 -8.70
CA ARG A 20 18.99 9.30 -9.59
C ARG A 20 18.93 8.27 -10.71
N SER A 21 18.54 7.02 -10.44
CA SER A 21 18.41 6.00 -11.50
C SER A 21 17.30 6.36 -12.49
N MET A 22 16.19 6.96 -12.03
CA MET A 22 15.16 7.46 -12.95
C MET A 22 15.70 8.50 -13.94
N VAL A 23 16.65 9.34 -13.50
CA VAL A 23 17.29 10.35 -14.35
C VAL A 23 18.35 9.73 -15.26
N VAL A 24 19.30 9.00 -14.67
CA VAL A 24 20.50 8.50 -15.37
C VAL A 24 20.17 7.34 -16.30
N ASP A 25 19.38 6.37 -15.83
CA ASP A 25 19.17 5.10 -16.53
C ASP A 25 17.90 5.11 -17.39
N HIS A 26 16.94 5.98 -17.05
CA HIS A 26 15.61 6.02 -17.69
C HIS A 26 15.26 7.38 -18.31
N SER A 27 16.17 8.36 -18.20
CA SER A 27 16.05 9.69 -18.82
C SER A 27 14.79 10.47 -18.42
N PHE A 28 14.24 10.22 -17.23
CA PHE A 28 13.17 11.06 -16.68
C PHE A 28 13.75 12.29 -16.00
N HIS A 29 13.14 13.45 -16.23
CA HIS A 29 13.44 14.61 -15.39
C HIS A 29 12.94 14.39 -13.96
N ILE A 30 13.77 14.73 -12.97
CA ILE A 30 13.47 14.43 -11.56
C ILE A 30 12.16 15.04 -11.07
N SER A 31 11.86 16.28 -11.46
CA SER A 31 10.61 16.96 -11.04
C SER A 31 9.36 16.33 -11.66
N HIS A 32 9.47 15.78 -12.88
CA HIS A 32 8.37 15.04 -13.51
C HIS A 32 8.14 13.74 -12.78
N TRP A 33 9.21 12.98 -12.51
CA TRP A 33 9.09 11.71 -11.79
C TRP A 33 8.49 11.90 -10.38
N GLN A 34 8.99 12.87 -9.63
CA GLN A 34 8.42 13.23 -8.32
C GLN A 34 6.97 13.72 -8.44
N GLY A 35 6.65 14.46 -9.50
CA GLY A 35 5.28 14.85 -9.80
C GLY A 35 4.37 13.64 -9.98
N PHE A 36 4.80 12.66 -10.78
CA PHE A 36 4.05 11.43 -11.03
C PHE A 36 3.81 10.66 -9.72
N GLU A 37 4.84 10.48 -8.89
CA GLU A 37 4.69 9.79 -7.59
C GLU A 37 3.75 10.51 -6.62
N ASN A 38 3.69 11.84 -6.69
CA ASN A 38 2.77 12.66 -5.90
C ASN A 38 1.36 12.74 -6.52
N GLY A 39 1.12 12.06 -7.64
CA GLY A 39 -0.17 12.07 -8.34
C GLY A 39 -0.46 13.37 -9.10
N LYS A 40 0.56 14.21 -9.37
CA LYS A 40 0.43 15.26 -10.38
C LYS A 40 0.17 14.57 -11.72
N GLY A 41 -0.79 15.09 -12.49
CA GLY A 41 -1.26 14.48 -13.72
C GLY A 41 -0.11 14.04 -14.64
N ILE A 42 -0.30 12.88 -15.28
CA ILE A 42 0.66 12.28 -16.21
C ILE A 42 0.06 12.33 -17.62
N SER A 43 0.87 12.69 -18.61
CA SER A 43 0.44 12.61 -20.00
C SER A 43 0.44 11.16 -20.47
N LEU A 44 -0.40 10.84 -21.45
CA LEU A 44 -0.45 9.49 -22.03
C LEU A 44 0.90 9.06 -22.61
N ARG A 45 1.66 9.98 -23.21
CA ARG A 45 3.03 9.73 -23.69
C ARG A 45 3.97 9.29 -22.57
N SER A 46 3.97 10.02 -21.44
CA SER A 46 4.78 9.65 -20.28
C SER A 46 4.34 8.32 -19.68
N LEU A 47 3.04 8.03 -19.71
CA LEU A 47 2.49 6.75 -19.25
C LEU A 47 2.99 5.56 -20.07
N PHE A 48 3.03 5.67 -21.40
CA PHE A 48 3.65 4.66 -22.25
C PHE A 48 5.15 4.51 -21.98
N ARG A 49 5.87 5.62 -21.77
CA ARG A 49 7.29 5.55 -21.43
C ARG A 49 7.55 4.83 -20.11
N VAL A 50 6.66 5.00 -19.14
CA VAL A 50 6.69 4.21 -17.90
C VAL A 50 6.48 2.73 -18.19
N CYS A 51 5.47 2.38 -19.01
CA CYS A 51 5.21 0.99 -19.39
C CYS A 51 6.46 0.33 -20.01
N GLU A 52 7.16 1.04 -20.89
CA GLU A 52 8.43 0.58 -21.48
C GLU A 52 9.53 0.38 -20.43
N VAL A 53 9.73 1.34 -19.52
CA VAL A 53 10.79 1.25 -18.50
C VAL A 53 10.54 0.11 -17.51
N PHE A 54 9.28 -0.11 -17.15
CA PHE A 54 8.90 -1.17 -16.23
C PHE A 54 8.63 -2.51 -16.95
N GLN A 55 8.60 -2.54 -18.28
CA GLN A 55 8.29 -3.72 -19.08
C GLN A 55 6.94 -4.35 -18.68
N ILE A 56 5.92 -3.50 -18.50
CA ILE A 56 4.55 -3.92 -18.19
C ILE A 56 3.58 -3.35 -19.22
N SER A 57 2.41 -3.96 -19.35
CA SER A 57 1.36 -3.42 -20.20
C SER A 57 0.70 -2.20 -19.56
N LEU A 58 0.09 -1.34 -20.40
CA LEU A 58 -0.70 -0.22 -19.91
C LEU A 58 -1.90 -0.70 -19.08
N GLU A 59 -2.55 -1.78 -19.50
CA GLU A 59 -3.64 -2.43 -18.78
C GLU A 59 -3.20 -2.79 -17.35
N GLU A 60 -2.07 -3.46 -17.19
CA GLU A 60 -1.53 -3.81 -15.88
C GLU A 60 -1.22 -2.57 -15.03
N LEU A 61 -0.66 -1.53 -15.64
CA LEU A 61 -0.35 -0.29 -14.94
C LEU A 61 -1.61 0.40 -14.39
N VAL A 62 -2.74 0.35 -15.11
CA VAL A 62 -3.98 1.05 -14.72
C VAL A 62 -5.04 0.16 -14.09
N ARG A 63 -4.83 -1.16 -14.05
CA ARG A 63 -5.79 -2.12 -13.50
C ARG A 63 -6.23 -1.76 -12.08
N GLY A 64 -7.53 -1.68 -11.87
CA GLY A 64 -8.15 -1.36 -10.58
C GLY A 64 -8.06 0.11 -10.16
N LEU A 65 -7.60 1.01 -11.03
CA LEU A 65 -7.64 2.46 -10.80
C LEU A 65 -9.01 3.09 -11.13
N ASP A 66 -9.89 2.32 -11.78
CA ASP A 66 -11.25 2.66 -12.18
C ASP A 66 -12.29 2.46 -11.07
N SER A 67 -11.87 1.95 -9.89
CA SER A 67 -12.80 1.71 -8.80
C SER A 67 -13.32 3.02 -8.20
N PRO A 68 -14.66 3.24 -8.15
CA PRO A 68 -15.25 4.37 -7.45
C PRO A 68 -15.04 4.31 -5.93
N ALA A 69 -14.49 3.21 -5.41
CA ALA A 69 -14.24 2.98 -3.99
C ALA A 69 -13.21 3.95 -3.36
N ALA A 70 -12.48 4.75 -4.13
CA ALA A 70 -11.69 5.85 -3.56
C ALA A 70 -12.56 6.96 -2.90
N HIS A 71 -13.90 6.90 -3.07
CA HIS A 71 -14.86 7.75 -2.38
C HIS A 71 -15.54 7.11 -1.17
N GLU A 72 -15.39 5.81 -0.93
CA GLU A 72 -15.96 5.16 0.24
C GLU A 72 -14.88 4.40 1.00
N LYS A 73 -14.54 4.98 2.16
CA LYS A 73 -13.73 4.37 3.19
C LYS A 73 -14.12 2.90 3.36
N SER A 74 -13.11 2.06 3.46
CA SER A 74 -13.16 0.68 3.95
C SER A 74 -14.37 0.43 4.86
N ALA A 75 -15.40 -0.22 4.32
CA ALA A 75 -16.50 -0.83 5.05
C ALA A 75 -16.51 -2.33 4.70
N SER A 76 -15.82 -3.08 5.55
CA SER A 76 -16.11 -4.42 6.07
C SER A 76 -16.81 -5.50 5.23
N GLN A 77 -16.12 -6.66 5.22
CA GLN A 77 -16.60 -8.01 5.56
C GLN A 77 -17.41 -8.83 4.54
N GLU A 78 -16.87 -10.01 4.24
CA GLU A 78 -17.62 -11.18 3.80
C GLU A 78 -17.40 -12.30 4.84
N GLU A 79 -18.46 -12.62 5.59
CA GLU A 79 -18.59 -13.79 6.45
C GLU A 79 -19.30 -14.89 5.65
N THR A 80 -18.81 -16.13 5.66
CA THR A 80 -19.70 -17.29 5.52
C THR A 80 -19.39 -18.34 6.59
N HIS A 81 -20.41 -18.55 7.42
CA HIS A 81 -20.53 -19.50 8.51
C HIS A 81 -21.06 -20.85 8.00
N VAL A 82 -20.50 -21.98 8.44
CA VAL A 82 -21.26 -23.24 8.64
C VAL A 82 -20.67 -24.13 9.78
N SER A 83 -21.40 -24.22 10.90
CA SER A 83 -21.72 -25.41 11.76
C SER A 83 -20.60 -26.18 12.51
N ALA A 84 -20.66 -26.70 13.75
CA ALA A 84 -21.40 -26.64 15.05
C ALA A 84 -20.79 -27.79 15.93
N PRO A 85 -21.09 -28.07 17.23
CA PRO A 85 -21.65 -27.29 18.34
C PRO A 85 -20.76 -27.26 19.62
N GLN A 86 -21.02 -26.32 20.53
CA GLN A 86 -20.36 -26.13 21.84
C GLN A 86 -21.02 -26.92 22.98
N VAL A 87 -20.26 -27.25 24.04
CA VAL A 87 -20.70 -27.10 25.46
C VAL A 87 -19.48 -26.95 26.43
N PRO A 88 -19.65 -26.33 27.61
CA PRO A 88 -18.68 -25.42 28.23
C PRO A 88 -18.30 -25.81 29.69
N LYS A 89 -17.51 -24.98 30.40
CA LYS A 89 -17.62 -24.57 31.84
C LYS A 89 -16.29 -23.92 32.31
N ARG A 90 -16.24 -22.61 32.65
CA ARG A 90 -16.43 -21.97 33.98
C ARG A 90 -15.26 -22.27 34.95
N ALA A 91 -14.60 -21.39 35.73
CA ALA A 91 -14.64 -19.95 36.08
C ALA A 91 -13.29 -19.54 36.75
N LYS A 92 -13.05 -18.22 36.91
CA LYS A 92 -11.95 -17.59 37.70
C LYS A 92 -12.13 -17.84 39.22
N PRO A 93 -11.12 -17.68 40.12
CA PRO A 93 -10.82 -16.33 40.69
C PRO A 93 -9.40 -16.04 41.28
N SER A 94 -9.05 -14.75 41.29
CA SER A 94 -8.34 -13.87 42.26
C SER A 94 -7.29 -14.35 43.30
N LYS A 95 -6.21 -13.55 43.49
CA LYS A 95 -5.83 -12.73 44.70
C LYS A 95 -4.38 -12.16 44.61
N LYS A 96 -4.16 -10.84 44.78
CA LYS A 96 -3.53 -10.09 45.93
C LYS A 96 -2.02 -10.40 46.14
N THR A 97 -1.06 -9.51 46.42
CA THR A 97 -0.99 -8.26 47.24
C THR A 97 0.42 -7.61 47.20
N ALA A 98 0.46 -6.30 47.50
CA ALA A 98 1.46 -5.51 48.28
C ALA A 98 2.97 -5.51 47.94
N GLY A 99 3.54 -4.30 47.79
CA GLY A 99 4.99 -4.04 47.66
C GLY A 99 5.75 -3.96 48.98
N HIS A 100 7.06 -3.66 48.93
CA HIS A 100 7.89 -3.10 50.02
C HIS A 100 9.21 -2.48 49.48
N LYS A 101 9.78 -1.60 50.32
CA LYS A 101 10.84 -0.58 50.13
C LYS A 101 12.28 -1.08 49.87
N LYS A 102 13.08 -0.15 49.29
CA LYS A 102 14.50 0.27 49.49
C LYS A 102 15.50 -0.71 50.16
N LEU A 103 16.73 -0.78 49.63
CA LEU A 103 17.98 -0.16 50.15
C LEU A 103 19.20 -0.70 49.39
N SER A 104 20.12 0.20 49.01
CA SER A 104 21.59 0.14 49.21
C SER A 104 22.29 1.10 48.26
#